data_AF-A0A4U1L343-F1
#
_entry.id   AF-A0A4U1L343-F1
#
_cell.length_a   1.000
_cell.length_b   1.000
_cell.length_c   1.000
_cell.angle_alpha   90.00
_cell.angle_beta   90.00
_cell.angle_gamma   90.00
#
_symmetry.space_group_name_H-M   'P 1'
#
loop_
_entity.id
_entity.type
_entity.pdbx_description
1 polymer ?
#
loop_
_entity_poly.entity_id
_entity_poly.type
_entity_poly.pdbx_seq_one_letter_code
_entity_poly.pdbx_strand_id
1 'polypeptide(L)'
;MKREVRSNWQAMVLVCGKCSKKLGGGFGDDGRKPLAKALRRYLGLRKGRKGAAGIVETRCMGVCPKGAVVVLNGADARVWHLVPPATDLGTVARTLGLEADQPA
;
A
#
# COMPACT_ATOMS: atom_id res chain seq x y z
N MET A 1 -6.31 -26.77 19.34
CA MET A 1 -5.51 -25.57 18.98
C MET A 1 -5.84 -25.18 17.55
N LYS A 2 -6.16 -23.90 17.27
CA LYS A 2 -6.41 -23.46 15.89
C LYS A 2 -5.06 -23.42 15.15
N ARG A 3 -4.98 -24.11 14.02
CA ARG A 3 -3.78 -24.13 13.16
C ARG A 3 -3.73 -22.95 12.19
N GLU A 4 -4.88 -22.34 11.92
CA GLU A 4 -5.03 -21.28 10.94
C GLU A 4 -5.97 -20.18 11.44
N VAL A 5 -5.76 -18.96 10.94
CA VAL A 5 -6.61 -17.80 11.18
C VAL A 5 -6.95 -17.18 9.84
N ARG A 6 -8.25 -17.15 9.49
CA ARG A 6 -8.71 -16.56 8.24
C ARG A 6 -8.55 -15.03 8.23
N SER A 7 -8.09 -14.52 7.10
CA SER A 7 -8.11 -13.10 6.75
C SER A 7 -9.14 -12.83 5.66
N ASN A 8 -9.60 -11.58 5.58
CA ASN A 8 -10.47 -11.10 4.51
C ASN A 8 -9.66 -10.44 3.38
N TRP A 9 -8.34 -10.60 3.36
CA TRP A 9 -7.49 -9.92 2.38
C TRP A 9 -7.67 -10.56 1.01
N GLN A 10 -8.13 -9.76 0.04
CA GLN A 10 -8.18 -10.10 -1.38
C GLN A 10 -6.84 -9.79 -2.06
N ALA A 11 -6.09 -8.83 -1.53
CA ALA A 11 -4.75 -8.47 -1.97
C ALA A 11 -3.84 -8.13 -0.78
N MET A 12 -2.55 -8.37 -0.94
CA MET A 12 -1.50 -7.96 0.00
C MET A 12 -0.56 -7.01 -0.73
N VAL A 13 -0.41 -5.79 -0.23
CA VAL A 13 0.52 -4.79 -0.76
C VAL A 13 1.66 -4.59 0.23
N LEU A 14 2.88 -4.73 -0.26
CA LEU A 14 4.11 -4.46 0.48
C LEU A 14 4.62 -3.07 0.13
N VAL A 15 4.94 -2.28 1.14
CA VAL A 15 5.41 -0.89 0.99
C VAL A 15 6.78 -0.76 1.66
N CYS A 16 7.79 -0.27 0.94
CA CYS A 16 9.12 -0.08 1.50
C CYS A 16 9.13 1.02 2.57
N GLY A 17 9.20 0.64 3.86
CA GLY A 17 9.19 1.58 4.96
C GLY A 17 10.39 2.54 4.99
N LYS A 18 11.56 2.11 4.48
CA LYS A 18 12.74 2.99 4.36
C LYS A 18 12.52 4.10 3.33
N CYS A 19 11.86 3.80 2.21
CA CYS A 19 11.51 4.81 1.22
C CYS A 19 10.48 5.79 1.79
N SER A 20 9.40 5.29 2.42
CA SER A 20 8.41 6.14 3.10
C SER A 20 9.06 7.10 4.09
N LYS A 21 9.97 6.61 4.94
CA LYS A 21 10.69 7.43 5.92
C LYS A 21 11.57 8.49 5.27
N LYS A 22 12.28 8.15 4.18
CA LYS A 22 13.16 9.09 3.46
C LYS A 22 12.37 10.19 2.74
N LEU A 23 11.21 9.86 2.18
CA LEU A 23 10.33 10.84 1.55
C LEU A 23 9.64 11.75 2.56
N GLY A 24 9.30 11.22 3.74
CA GLY A 24 8.69 12.01 4.81
C GLY A 24 7.22 12.39 4.59
N GLY A 25 6.59 11.93 3.51
CA GLY A 25 5.21 12.28 3.17
C GLY A 25 4.99 12.25 1.66
N GLY A 26 4.07 13.09 1.19
CA GLY A 26 3.76 13.29 -0.21
C GLY A 26 2.39 12.75 -0.65
N PHE A 27 1.60 12.16 0.25
CA PHE A 27 0.36 11.48 -0.13
C PHE A 27 -0.85 11.95 0.67
N GLY A 28 -2.04 11.78 0.07
CA GLY A 28 -3.32 12.21 0.63
C GLY A 28 -3.59 13.71 0.42
N ASP A 29 -4.79 14.15 0.83
CA ASP A 29 -5.32 15.50 0.57
C ASP A 29 -4.40 16.65 1.00
N ASP A 30 -3.63 16.45 2.08
CA ASP A 30 -2.69 17.43 2.63
C ASP A 30 -1.24 17.21 2.20
N GLY A 31 -0.96 16.16 1.41
CA GLY A 31 0.37 15.79 0.97
C GLY A 31 1.33 15.40 2.11
N ARG A 32 0.85 15.19 3.35
CA ARG A 32 1.71 14.95 4.52
C ARG A 32 1.78 13.48 4.93
N LYS A 33 0.92 12.63 4.39
CA LYS A 33 0.81 11.24 4.86
C LYS A 33 1.83 10.35 4.15
N PRO A 34 2.38 9.35 4.85
CA PRO A 34 3.05 8.24 4.20
C PRO A 34 2.09 7.47 3.29
N LEU A 35 2.61 6.92 2.19
CA LEU A 35 1.80 6.21 1.19
C LEU A 35 0.89 5.15 1.80
N ALA A 36 1.43 4.29 2.66
CA ALA A 36 0.66 3.21 3.29
C ALA A 36 -0.51 3.74 4.14
N LYS A 37 -0.35 4.88 4.81
CA LYS A 37 -1.42 5.50 5.61
C LYS A 37 -2.46 6.16 4.71
N ALA A 38 -2.00 6.88 3.69
CA ALA A 38 -2.86 7.53 2.72
C ALA A 38 -3.74 6.51 1.98
N LEU A 39 -3.16 5.42 1.48
CA LEU A 39 -3.85 4.37 0.74
C LEU A 39 -4.86 3.61 1.61
N ARG A 40 -4.53 3.29 2.87
CA ARG A 40 -5.51 2.69 3.80
C ARG A 40 -6.72 3.58 4.04
N ARG A 41 -6.52 4.90 4.18
CA ARG A 41 -7.60 5.87 4.37
C ARG A 41 -8.44 6.01 3.10
N TYR A 42 -7.79 6.13 1.95
CA TYR A 42 -8.44 6.23 0.65
C TYR A 42 -9.36 5.03 0.37
N LEU A 43 -8.90 3.82 0.67
CA LEU A 43 -9.65 2.58 0.46
C LEU A 43 -10.63 2.22 1.60
N GLY A 44 -10.75 3.05 2.65
CA GLY A 44 -11.63 2.77 3.80
C GLY A 44 -11.31 1.45 4.53
N LEU A 45 -10.05 1.00 4.52
CA LEU A 45 -9.70 -0.34 5.00
C LEU A 45 -9.82 -0.49 6.51
N ARG A 46 -10.48 -1.57 6.94
CA ARG A 46 -10.47 -2.01 8.34
C ARG A 46 -9.07 -2.49 8.75
N LYS A 47 -8.77 -2.40 10.04
CA LYS A 47 -7.45 -2.78 10.60
C LYS A 47 -7.23 -4.30 10.55
N GLY A 48 -6.00 -4.68 10.18
CA GLY A 48 -5.52 -6.06 10.25
C GLY A 48 -6.30 -7.02 9.35
N ARG A 49 -6.45 -8.27 9.78
CA ARG A 49 -7.06 -9.36 9.00
C ARG A 49 -8.53 -9.14 8.59
N LYS A 50 -9.20 -8.12 9.15
CA LYS A 50 -10.61 -7.79 8.87
C LYS A 50 -10.78 -6.84 7.67
N GLY A 51 -9.72 -6.21 7.19
CA GLY A 51 -9.75 -5.35 5.99
C GLY A 51 -9.86 -6.18 4.71
N ALA A 52 -10.32 -5.57 3.62
CA ALA A 52 -10.37 -6.21 2.31
C ALA A 52 -8.97 -6.34 1.66
N ALA A 53 -7.99 -5.56 2.12
CA ALA A 53 -6.61 -5.63 1.66
C ALA A 53 -5.62 -5.44 2.82
N GLY A 54 -4.46 -6.08 2.68
CA GLY A 54 -3.35 -5.97 3.60
C GLY A 54 -2.28 -5.04 3.08
N ILE A 55 -2.28 -3.78 3.53
CA ILE A 55 -1.18 -2.85 3.25
C ILE A 55 -0.17 -2.98 4.38
N VAL A 56 1.03 -3.49 4.10
CA VAL A 56 2.08 -3.80 5.07
C VAL A 56 3.33 -3.01 4.75
N GLU A 57 3.83 -2.24 5.72
CA GLU A 57 5.15 -1.62 5.59
C GLU A 57 6.23 -2.63 5.98
N THR A 58 7.14 -2.87 5.05
CA THR A 58 8.28 -3.78 5.22
C THR A 58 9.54 -2.98 5.53
N ARG A 59 10.63 -3.69 5.82
CA ARG A 59 11.97 -3.09 5.85
C ARG A 59 12.40 -2.68 4.43
N CYS A 60 13.61 -2.13 4.33
CA CYS A 60 14.20 -1.79 3.04
C CYS A 60 14.21 -2.99 2.08
N MET A 61 13.69 -2.82 0.87
CA MET A 61 13.61 -3.87 -0.14
C MET A 61 14.78 -3.87 -1.14
N GLY A 62 15.85 -3.11 -0.85
CA GLY A 62 17.09 -3.10 -1.65
C GLY A 62 17.13 -2.09 -2.80
N VAL A 63 15.98 -1.58 -3.24
CA VAL A 63 15.88 -0.57 -4.31
C VAL A 63 15.69 0.83 -3.72
N CYS A 64 16.50 1.79 -4.15
CA CYS A 64 16.45 3.19 -3.70
C CYS A 64 16.13 4.13 -4.88
N PRO A 65 14.84 4.38 -5.17
CA PRO A 65 14.40 5.07 -6.40
C PRO A 65 14.52 6.61 -6.34
N LYS A 66 15.21 7.17 -5.35
CA LYS A 66 15.48 8.63 -5.18
C LYS A 66 14.24 9.52 -5.46
N GLY A 67 13.27 9.50 -4.56
CA GLY A 67 12.07 10.36 -4.66
C GLY A 67 10.76 9.59 -4.87
N ALA A 68 10.79 8.26 -4.78
CA ALA A 68 9.58 7.43 -4.84
C ALA A 68 9.56 6.38 -3.71
N VAL A 69 8.37 5.83 -3.44
CA VAL A 69 8.18 4.66 -2.59
C VAL A 69 8.07 3.42 -3.46
N VAL A 70 8.88 2.40 -3.16
CA VAL A 70 8.76 1.09 -3.80
C VAL A 70 7.60 0.33 -3.19
N VAL A 71 6.69 -0.16 -4.03
CA VAL A 71 5.53 -0.96 -3.64
C VAL A 71 5.29 -2.12 -4.60
N LEU A 72 4.69 -3.21 -4.11
CA LEU A 72 4.24 -4.32 -4.95
C LEU A 72 2.97 -4.94 -4.38
N ASN A 73 2.19 -5.60 -5.24
CA ASN A 73 1.17 -6.56 -4.83
C ASN A 73 1.82 -7.95 -4.75
N GLY A 74 1.60 -8.68 -3.66
CA GLY A 74 2.11 -10.04 -3.49
C GLY A 74 1.57 -11.04 -4.52
N ALA A 75 0.40 -10.77 -5.11
CA ALA A 75 -0.16 -11.56 -6.20
C ALA A 75 0.59 -11.34 -7.53
N ASP A 76 1.27 -10.21 -7.71
CA ASP A 76 2.13 -9.90 -8.86
C ASP A 76 3.53 -9.47 -8.40
N ALA A 77 4.25 -10.41 -7.77
CA ALA A 77 5.54 -10.13 -7.16
C ALA A 77 6.68 -9.83 -8.15
N ARG A 78 6.45 -10.03 -9.45
CA ARG A 78 7.43 -9.78 -10.51
C ARG A 78 7.52 -8.31 -10.90
N VAL A 79 6.49 -7.52 -10.57
CA VAL A 79 6.43 -6.09 -10.90
C VAL A 79 6.48 -5.25 -9.63
N TRP A 80 7.45 -4.34 -9.58
CA TRP A 80 7.65 -3.44 -8.46
C TRP A 80 7.43 -2.02 -8.95
N HIS A 81 6.44 -1.36 -8.38
CA HIS A 81 6.06 -0.02 -8.79
C HIS A 81 6.81 1.02 -7.95
N LEU A 82 7.21 2.10 -8.61
CA LEU A 82 7.78 3.27 -7.99
C LEU A 82 6.69 4.33 -7.94
N VAL A 83 6.32 4.77 -6.74
CA VAL A 83 5.26 5.76 -6.54
C VAL A 83 5.86 7.07 -6.05
N PRO A 84 5.97 8.10 -6.92
CA PRO A 84 6.37 9.45 -6.53
C PRO A 84 5.36 10.10 -5.57
N PRO A 85 5.77 11.11 -4.78
CA PRO A 85 4.84 11.96 -4.05
C PRO A 85 3.87 12.66 -5.02
N ALA A 86 2.72 13.07 -4.51
CA ALA A 86 1.60 13.67 -5.24
C ALA A 86 0.94 12.77 -6.30
N THR A 87 1.35 11.50 -6.42
CA THR A 87 0.64 10.54 -7.26
C THR A 87 -0.78 10.32 -6.72
N ASP A 88 -1.76 10.39 -7.61
CA ASP A 88 -3.16 10.12 -7.31
C ASP A 88 -3.35 8.71 -6.69
N LEU A 89 -4.04 8.65 -5.54
CA LEU A 89 -4.22 7.40 -4.81
C LEU A 89 -5.16 6.43 -5.52
N GLY A 90 -6.10 6.92 -6.33
CA GLY A 90 -6.95 6.06 -7.17
C GLY A 90 -6.13 5.35 -8.24
N THR A 91 -5.19 6.06 -8.85
CA THR A 91 -4.24 5.49 -9.82
C THR A 91 -3.33 4.47 -9.15
N VAL A 92 -2.79 4.77 -7.96
CA VAL A 92 -1.98 3.80 -7.21
C VAL A 92 -2.79 2.55 -6.86
N ALA A 93 -4.04 2.72 -6.41
CA ALA A 93 -4.93 1.62 -6.06
C ALA A 93 -5.20 0.71 -7.26
N ARG A 94 -5.58 1.28 -8.42
CA ARG A 94 -5.80 0.52 -9.66
C ARG A 94 -4.56 -0.23 -10.11
N THR A 95 -3.40 0.43 -10.13
CA THR A 95 -2.12 -0.21 -10.51
C THR A 95 -1.78 -1.41 -9.62
N LEU A 96 -2.15 -1.35 -8.34
CA LEU A 96 -1.90 -2.43 -7.39
C LEU A 96 -3.02 -3.48 -7.35
N GLY A 97 -4.05 -3.37 -8.20
CA GLY A 97 -5.21 -4.26 -8.17
C GLY A 97 -6.03 -4.15 -6.88
N LEU A 98 -6.04 -2.97 -6.28
CA LEU A 98 -6.84 -2.63 -5.10
C LEU A 98 -8.11 -1.92 -5.54
N GLU A 99 -8.98 -2.63 -6.24
CA GLU A 99 -10.32 -2.09 -6.54
C GLU A 99 -11.09 -2.02 -5.23
N ALA A 100 -11.60 -0.84 -4.88
CA ALA A 100 -12.56 -0.72 -3.81
C ALA A 100 -13.80 -1.50 -4.25
N ASP A 101 -14.19 -2.50 -3.46
CA ASP A 101 -15.56 -3.00 -3.48
C ASP A 101 -16.44 -1.81 -3.07
N GLN A 102 -16.85 -1.02 -4.06
CA GLN A 102 -17.71 0.12 -3.86
C GLN A 102 -19.13 -0.48 -3.85
N PRO A 103 -19.84 -0.48 -2.71
CA PRO A 103 -21.24 -0.87 -2.74
C PRO A 103 -21.98 0.08 -3.69
N ALA A 104 -22.80 -0.50 -4.56
CA ALA A 104 -23.71 0.21 -5.44
C ALA A 104 -24.60 1.20 -4.68
#